data_AF-A0A7V2L731-F1
#
_entry.id   AF-A0A7V2L731-F1
#
_cell.length_a   1.000
_cell.length_b   1.000
_cell.length_c   1.000
_cell.angle_alpha   90.00
_cell.angle_beta   90.00
_cell.angle_gamma   90.00
#
_symmetry.space_group_name_H-M   'P 1'
#
loop_
_entity.id
_entity.type
_entity.pdbx_description
1 polymer ?
#
loop_
_entity_poly.entity_id
_entity_poly.type
_entity_poly.pdbx_seq_one_letter_code
_entity_poly.pdbx_strand_id
1 'polypeptide(L)'
;FIWLSGAPREFCDTVGSDTDLHIDGYARFTDESTVLYSWTEDESNIFHPYLKRHREELRDARTESGKPLTLIPLPKPENEMYSTLSSATRPPFDSVLSLGTYANFYIANNVVLVPVYGDVNDARAKSIIAEHFPDREIIGIPAWATAERGGMMHCVTQQQPLGKVAE
;
A
#
# COMPACT_ATOMS: atom_id res chain seq x y z
N PHE A 1 -4.95 19.49 0.04
CA PHE A 1 -3.96 18.48 0.46
C PHE A 1 -4.45 17.76 1.70
N ILE A 2 -4.25 16.44 1.73
CA ILE A 2 -4.54 15.58 2.88
C ILE A 2 -3.19 15.04 3.35
N TRP A 3 -2.89 15.16 4.63
CA TRP A 3 -1.62 14.77 5.22
C TRP A 3 -1.86 13.62 6.19
N LEU A 4 -1.25 12.46 5.91
CA LEU A 4 -1.20 11.36 6.86
C LEU A 4 0.13 11.41 7.60
N SER A 5 0.07 11.18 8.91
CA SER A 5 1.26 11.24 9.74
C SER A 5 2.20 10.07 9.44
N GLY A 6 3.48 10.37 9.29
CA GLY A 6 4.52 9.35 9.22
C GLY A 6 4.76 8.65 10.57
N ALA A 7 5.79 7.82 10.61
CA ALA A 7 6.29 7.21 11.84
C ALA A 7 7.67 7.75 12.21
N PRO A 8 8.09 7.63 13.49
CA PRO A 8 9.46 7.91 13.89
C PRO A 8 10.46 7.05 13.11
N ARG A 9 11.66 7.60 12.87
CA ARG A 9 12.77 6.90 12.20
C ARG A 9 13.06 5.52 12.80
N GLU A 10 13.02 5.42 14.13
CA GLU A 10 13.23 4.17 14.87
C GLU A 10 12.22 3.09 14.49
N PHE A 11 10.96 3.47 14.26
CA PHE A 11 9.94 2.53 13.78
C PHE A 11 10.22 2.13 12.33
N CYS A 12 10.54 3.09 11.46
CA CYS A 12 10.89 2.81 10.06
C CYS A 12 12.06 1.84 9.96
N ASP A 13 13.11 2.01 10.77
CA ASP A 13 14.25 1.09 10.84
C ASP A 13 13.82 -0.31 11.34
N THR A 14 12.94 -0.38 12.34
CA THR A 14 12.42 -1.64 12.90
C THR A 14 11.69 -2.48 11.85
N VAL A 15 10.93 -1.82 10.97
CA VAL A 15 10.16 -2.49 9.91
C VAL A 15 10.86 -2.49 8.55
N GLY A 16 12.13 -2.07 8.52
CA GLY A 16 12.95 -1.91 7.32
C GLY A 16 12.26 -1.14 6.19
N SER A 17 11.60 -0.04 6.56
CA SER A 17 11.08 0.94 5.60
C SER A 17 12.21 1.84 5.10
N ASP A 18 12.65 1.61 3.87
CA ASP A 18 13.65 2.45 3.19
C ASP A 18 13.10 3.84 2.79
N THR A 19 11.78 4.04 2.89
CA THR A 19 11.07 5.21 2.34
C THR A 19 10.28 6.00 3.40
N ASP A 20 10.54 5.76 4.68
CA ASP A 20 9.82 6.39 5.80
C ASP A 20 8.28 6.27 5.71
N LEU A 21 7.79 5.06 5.36
CA LEU A 21 6.37 4.73 5.16
C LEU A 21 5.69 5.54 4.03
N HIS A 22 6.19 5.38 2.81
CA HIS A 22 5.67 6.11 1.65
C HIS A 22 4.18 5.81 1.41
N ILE A 23 3.41 6.86 1.12
CA ILE A 23 1.93 6.84 1.13
C ILE A 23 1.32 5.79 0.19
N ASP A 24 2.03 5.42 -0.88
CA ASP A 24 1.58 4.44 -1.86
C ASP A 24 1.49 3.01 -1.30
N GLY A 25 2.01 2.76 -0.09
CA GLY A 25 1.78 1.54 0.67
C GLY A 25 0.59 1.60 1.63
N TYR A 26 0.00 2.78 1.87
CA TYR A 26 -0.95 2.98 2.97
C TYR A 26 -2.31 3.52 2.52
N ALA A 27 -2.37 4.39 1.50
CA ALA A 27 -3.63 4.95 1.04
C ALA A 27 -3.59 5.30 -0.46
N ARG A 28 -4.68 4.98 -1.18
CA ARG A 28 -4.81 5.19 -2.63
C ARG A 28 -6.20 5.67 -2.99
N PHE A 29 -6.27 6.76 -3.76
CA PHE A 29 -7.50 7.13 -4.44
C PHE A 29 -7.84 6.10 -5.53
N THR A 30 -9.12 5.75 -5.60
CA THR A 30 -9.69 4.92 -6.67
C THR A 30 -10.63 5.72 -7.59
N ASP A 31 -11.18 6.81 -7.05
CA ASP A 31 -11.92 7.85 -7.78
C ASP A 31 -11.67 9.21 -7.10
N GLU A 32 -12.47 10.23 -7.41
CA GLU A 32 -12.35 11.61 -6.88
C GLU A 32 -12.56 11.73 -5.35
N SER A 33 -13.17 10.73 -4.70
CA SER A 33 -13.60 10.78 -3.31
C SER A 33 -13.37 9.50 -2.51
N THR A 34 -13.05 8.39 -3.16
CA THR A 34 -12.90 7.08 -2.54
C THR A 34 -11.43 6.71 -2.36
N VAL A 35 -11.06 6.38 -1.12
CA VAL A 35 -9.72 5.97 -0.74
C VAL A 35 -9.74 4.53 -0.21
N LEU A 36 -8.96 3.67 -0.85
CA LEU A 36 -8.55 2.38 -0.27
C LEU A 36 -7.38 2.63 0.67
N TYR A 37 -7.44 2.09 1.89
CA TYR A 37 -6.37 2.27 2.88
C TYR A 37 -5.98 0.96 3.55
N SER A 38 -4.69 0.77 3.80
CA SER A 38 -4.14 -0.41 4.48
C SER A 38 -4.67 -0.50 5.92
N TRP A 39 -5.18 -1.65 6.32
CA TRP A 39 -5.83 -1.82 7.62
C TRP A 39 -5.60 -3.21 8.23
N THR A 40 -5.52 -3.27 9.57
CA THR A 40 -5.58 -4.52 10.35
C THR A 40 -6.42 -4.30 11.60
N GLU A 41 -7.31 -5.25 11.91
CA GLU A 41 -8.07 -5.25 13.16
C GLU A 41 -7.24 -5.81 14.34
N ASP A 42 -6.12 -6.47 14.05
CA ASP A 42 -5.23 -6.98 15.09
C ASP A 42 -4.50 -5.84 15.79
N GLU A 43 -4.96 -5.49 16.99
CA GLU A 43 -4.36 -4.46 17.83
C GLU A 43 -2.94 -4.79 18.29
N SER A 44 -2.53 -6.07 18.24
CA SER A 44 -1.16 -6.50 18.57
C SER A 44 -0.17 -6.29 17.43
N ASN A 45 -0.68 -6.05 16.21
CA ASN A 45 0.16 -5.78 15.06
C ASN A 45 0.92 -4.45 15.24
N ILE A 46 2.23 -4.47 15.01
CA ILE A 46 3.11 -3.30 15.23
C ILE A 46 2.72 -2.07 14.38
N PHE A 47 2.04 -2.27 13.25
CA PHE A 47 1.54 -1.17 12.41
C PHE A 47 0.22 -0.58 12.91
N HIS A 48 -0.54 -1.30 13.76
CA HIS A 48 -1.89 -0.91 14.16
C HIS A 48 -2.00 0.53 14.72
N PRO A 49 -1.10 1.00 15.61
CA PRO A 49 -1.17 2.38 16.10
C PRO A 49 -1.08 3.43 15.00
N TYR A 50 -0.25 3.20 13.98
CA TYR A 50 -0.06 4.10 12.85
C TYR A 50 -1.23 4.02 11.87
N LEU A 51 -1.70 2.81 11.54
CA LEU A 51 -2.86 2.61 10.67
C LEU A 51 -4.15 3.19 11.28
N LYS A 52 -4.31 3.09 12.61
CA LYS A 52 -5.43 3.72 13.33
C LYS A 52 -5.41 5.22 13.20
N ARG A 53 -4.24 5.84 13.38
CA ARG A 53 -4.06 7.27 13.17
C ARG A 53 -4.36 7.68 11.72
N HIS A 54 -3.85 6.94 10.73
CA HIS A 54 -4.15 7.17 9.31
C HIS A 54 -5.65 7.12 9.04
N ARG A 55 -6.35 6.13 9.58
CA ARG A 55 -7.81 6.01 9.45
C ARG A 55 -8.55 7.21 10.05
N GLU A 56 -8.13 7.71 11.21
CA GLU A 56 -8.71 8.90 11.84
C GLU A 56 -8.45 10.17 11.01
N GLU A 57 -7.23 10.36 10.53
CA GLU A 57 -6.85 11.47 9.66
C GLU A 57 -7.62 11.46 8.33
N LEU A 58 -7.77 10.30 7.70
CA LEU A 58 -8.58 10.11 6.49
C LEU A 58 -10.07 10.38 6.74
N ARG A 59 -10.60 9.99 7.90
CA ARG A 59 -12.01 10.23 8.27
C ARG A 59 -12.30 11.73 8.40
N ASP A 60 -11.34 12.47 8.93
CA ASP A 60 -11.47 13.91 9.15
C ASP A 60 -11.13 14.73 7.89
N ALA A 61 -10.46 14.10 6.92
CA ALA A 61 -10.16 14.68 5.62
C ALA A 61 -11.40 14.92 4.74
N ARG A 62 -11.27 15.86 3.80
CA ARG A 62 -12.32 16.25 2.85
C ARG A 62 -11.73 16.35 1.44
N THR A 63 -12.57 16.07 0.44
CA THR A 63 -12.32 16.43 -0.96
C THR A 63 -12.14 17.95 -1.12
N GLU A 64 -11.64 18.39 -2.26
CA GLU A 64 -11.54 19.83 -2.56
C GLU A 64 -12.89 20.56 -2.49
N SER A 65 -13.98 19.84 -2.79
CA SER A 65 -15.35 20.35 -2.67
C SER A 65 -15.90 20.39 -1.23
N GLY A 66 -15.11 19.99 -0.23
CA GLY A 66 -15.52 19.96 1.18
C GLY A 66 -16.32 18.72 1.59
N LYS A 67 -16.53 17.74 0.69
CA LYS A 67 -17.24 16.48 1.02
C LYS A 67 -16.33 15.49 1.77
N PRO A 68 -16.85 14.70 2.72
CA PRO A 68 -16.12 13.57 3.31
C PRO A 68 -15.65 12.57 2.26
N LEU A 69 -14.55 11.88 2.58
CA LEU A 69 -14.05 10.77 1.76
C LEU A 69 -14.85 9.49 2.03
N THR A 70 -15.02 8.67 0.99
CA THR A 70 -15.44 7.27 1.14
C THR A 70 -14.21 6.44 1.46
N LEU A 71 -14.19 5.78 2.62
CA LEU A 71 -13.00 5.05 3.09
C LEU A 71 -13.26 3.55 3.09
N ILE A 72 -12.45 2.81 2.35
CA ILE A 72 -12.58 1.37 2.20
C ILE A 72 -11.32 0.69 2.74
N PRO A 73 -11.43 -0.10 3.83
CA PRO A 73 -10.27 -0.78 4.40
C PRO A 73 -9.82 -1.92 3.46
N LEU A 74 -8.53 -1.92 3.14
CA LEU A 74 -7.85 -2.97 2.43
C LEU A 74 -7.04 -3.77 3.46
N PRO A 75 -7.29 -5.09 3.63
CA PRO A 75 -6.64 -5.87 4.68
C PRO A 75 -5.12 -5.88 4.49
N LYS A 76 -4.33 -5.84 5.56
CA LYS A 76 -2.90 -6.18 5.48
C LYS A 76 -2.74 -7.68 5.23
N PRO A 77 -1.64 -8.11 4.57
CA PRO A 77 -1.19 -9.48 4.68
C PRO A 77 -1.01 -9.87 6.16
N GLU A 78 -1.48 -11.05 6.54
CA GLU A 78 -1.31 -11.62 7.89
C GLU A 78 0.07 -12.25 8.03
N ASN A 79 0.56 -12.87 6.97
CA ASN A 79 1.86 -13.49 6.98
C ASN A 79 2.96 -12.43 7.05
N GLU A 80 3.78 -12.53 8.08
CA GLU A 80 5.06 -11.85 8.16
C GLU A 80 5.97 -12.37 7.04
N MET A 81 6.58 -11.43 6.31
CA MET A 81 7.48 -11.74 5.22
C MET A 81 8.90 -11.39 5.67
N TYR A 82 9.83 -12.31 5.52
CA TYR A 82 11.20 -12.13 5.95
C TYR A 82 12.14 -12.10 4.76
N SER A 83 13.05 -11.12 4.74
CA SER A 83 14.09 -11.06 3.72
C SER A 83 15.05 -12.26 3.84
N THR A 84 15.26 -12.94 2.73
CA THR A 84 16.25 -14.01 2.50
C THR A 84 17.60 -13.47 2.02
N LEU A 85 17.70 -12.19 1.62
CA LEU A 85 18.96 -11.55 1.23
C LEU A 85 19.95 -11.49 2.41
N SER A 86 21.19 -11.94 2.20
CA SER A 86 22.25 -11.88 3.22
C SER A 86 22.63 -10.43 3.58
N SER A 87 22.94 -10.19 4.86
CA SER A 87 23.32 -8.92 5.49
C SER A 87 24.56 -8.19 4.93
N ALA A 88 25.15 -8.63 3.82
CA ALA A 88 26.34 -7.98 3.23
C ALA A 88 26.01 -6.71 2.42
N THR A 89 24.75 -6.51 1.98
CA THR A 89 24.33 -5.33 1.18
C THR A 89 23.26 -4.48 1.85
N ARG A 90 22.83 -4.85 3.05
CA ARG A 90 21.93 -4.09 3.93
C ARG A 90 22.51 -4.11 5.33
N PRO A 91 22.29 -3.09 6.19
CA PRO A 91 22.69 -3.19 7.60
C PRO A 91 22.15 -4.50 8.20
N PRO A 92 22.77 -5.03 9.27
CA PRO A 92 22.37 -6.28 9.91
C PRO A 92 21.02 -6.11 10.60
N PHE A 93 19.97 -6.01 9.80
CA PHE A 93 18.60 -6.15 10.22
C PHE A 93 18.29 -7.63 10.01
N ASP A 94 18.70 -8.44 10.99
CA ASP A 94 18.30 -9.83 11.05
C ASP A 94 16.77 -9.86 10.96
N SER A 95 16.24 -10.48 9.90
CA SER A 95 14.80 -10.74 9.73
C SER A 95 13.89 -9.50 9.64
N VAL A 96 14.18 -8.55 8.73
CA VAL A 96 13.24 -7.45 8.45
C VAL A 96 11.89 -8.00 8.00
N LEU A 97 10.85 -7.68 8.77
CA LEU A 97 9.45 -7.80 8.39
C LEU A 97 9.20 -6.94 7.14
N SER A 98 9.06 -7.57 5.97
CA SER A 98 8.77 -6.88 4.72
C SER A 98 7.38 -6.23 4.77
N LEU A 99 7.32 -5.02 4.22
CA LEU A 99 6.17 -4.12 4.17
C LEU A 99 5.08 -4.56 3.20
N GLY A 100 4.73 -5.86 3.20
CA GLY A 100 3.65 -6.38 2.38
C GLY A 100 2.37 -5.57 2.60
N THR A 101 1.84 -5.01 1.51
CA THR A 101 0.58 -4.25 1.46
C THR A 101 -0.05 -4.42 0.08
N TYR A 102 -1.36 -4.60 0.04
CA TYR A 102 -2.09 -4.65 -1.23
C TYR A 102 -2.32 -3.27 -1.83
N ALA A 103 -2.12 -2.18 -1.07
CA ALA A 103 -2.32 -0.82 -1.55
C ALA A 103 -1.28 -0.40 -2.61
N ASN A 104 -0.16 -1.12 -2.72
CA ASN A 104 0.88 -0.86 -3.70
C ASN A 104 0.57 -1.45 -5.10
N PHE A 105 -0.72 -1.43 -5.48
CA PHE A 105 -1.18 -1.85 -6.80
C PHE A 105 -0.91 -0.77 -7.87
N TYR A 106 -0.79 -1.20 -9.11
CA TYR A 106 -0.65 -0.31 -10.27
C TYR A 106 -1.92 -0.33 -11.13
N ILE A 107 -2.40 0.86 -11.51
CA ILE A 107 -3.57 1.05 -12.36
C ILE A 107 -3.11 1.35 -13.80
N ALA A 108 -3.25 0.38 -14.69
CA ALA A 108 -3.06 0.56 -16.13
C ALA A 108 -4.40 0.62 -16.87
N ASN A 109 -4.42 1.08 -18.12
CA ASN A 109 -5.65 1.40 -18.87
C ASN A 109 -6.81 0.40 -18.70
N ASN A 110 -6.54 -0.89 -18.89
CA ASN A 110 -7.56 -1.95 -18.84
C ASN A 110 -7.33 -2.99 -17.73
N VAL A 111 -6.31 -2.79 -16.89
CA VAL A 111 -5.87 -3.79 -15.91
C VAL A 111 -5.37 -3.12 -14.62
N VAL A 112 -5.60 -3.77 -13.49
CA VAL A 112 -4.97 -3.43 -12.21
C VAL A 112 -4.05 -4.57 -11.80
N LEU A 113 -2.76 -4.25 -11.61
CA LEU A 113 -1.74 -5.19 -11.15
C LEU A 113 -1.66 -5.11 -9.64
N VAL A 114 -2.11 -6.16 -8.95
CA VAL A 114 -2.19 -6.22 -7.49
C VAL A 114 -1.07 -7.12 -6.97
N PRO A 115 -0.23 -6.68 -6.02
CA PRO A 115 0.73 -7.58 -5.39
C PRO A 115 0.01 -8.68 -4.62
N VAL A 116 0.44 -9.93 -4.78
CA VAL A 116 -0.05 -11.08 -4.00
C VAL A 116 1.11 -11.82 -3.34
N TYR A 117 0.80 -12.47 -2.22
CA TYR A 117 1.79 -12.95 -1.26
C TYR A 117 1.58 -14.40 -0.82
N GLY A 118 0.65 -15.14 -1.43
CA GLY A 118 0.27 -16.48 -0.97
C GLY A 118 -0.37 -16.41 0.42
N ASP A 119 -1.01 -15.28 0.70
CA ASP A 119 -1.54 -14.91 2.00
C ASP A 119 -3.06 -15.09 2.01
N VAL A 120 -3.62 -15.33 3.20
CA VAL A 120 -5.06 -15.56 3.38
C VAL A 120 -5.92 -14.38 2.91
N ASN A 121 -5.36 -13.16 2.87
CA ASN A 121 -6.05 -11.97 2.41
C ASN A 121 -5.87 -11.67 0.91
N ASP A 122 -5.10 -12.45 0.14
CA ASP A 122 -4.87 -12.19 -1.29
C ASP A 122 -6.19 -12.08 -2.07
N ALA A 123 -7.05 -13.09 -1.92
CA ALA A 123 -8.33 -13.15 -2.62
C ALA A 123 -9.27 -12.02 -2.19
N ARG A 124 -9.29 -11.71 -0.89
CA ARG A 124 -10.12 -10.64 -0.31
C ARG A 124 -9.67 -9.27 -0.81
N ALA A 125 -8.37 -8.99 -0.80
CA ALA A 125 -7.81 -7.73 -1.28
C ALA A 125 -8.10 -7.54 -2.77
N LYS A 126 -7.91 -8.58 -3.60
CA LYS A 126 -8.26 -8.53 -5.02
C LYS A 126 -9.75 -8.26 -5.24
N SER A 127 -10.63 -8.89 -4.47
CA SER A 127 -12.09 -8.67 -4.59
C SER A 127 -12.46 -7.22 -4.29
N ILE A 128 -11.95 -6.67 -3.19
CA ILE A 128 -12.20 -5.27 -2.81
C ILE A 128 -11.69 -4.33 -3.92
N ILE A 129 -10.47 -4.55 -4.43
CA ILE A 129 -9.92 -3.73 -5.51
C ILE A 129 -10.78 -3.85 -6.79
N ALA A 130 -11.30 -5.05 -7.11
CA ALA A 130 -12.17 -5.27 -8.28
C ALA A 130 -13.45 -4.44 -8.23
N GLU A 131 -14.06 -4.31 -7.04
CA GLU A 131 -15.28 -3.51 -6.85
C GLU A 131 -15.08 -2.03 -7.21
N HIS A 132 -13.85 -1.52 -7.10
CA HIS A 132 -13.48 -0.14 -7.44
C HIS A 132 -12.98 0.06 -8.86
N PHE A 133 -12.77 -1.03 -9.61
CA PHE A 133 -12.34 -0.98 -11.00
C PHE A 133 -13.15 -1.98 -11.86
N PRO A 134 -14.48 -1.82 -11.95
CA PRO A 134 -15.36 -2.82 -12.57
C PRO A 134 -15.08 -3.07 -14.06
N ASP A 135 -14.51 -2.08 -14.75
CA ASP A 135 -14.17 -2.17 -16.18
C ASP A 135 -12.71 -2.61 -16.42
N ARG A 136 -11.98 -3.03 -15.38
CA ARG A 136 -10.58 -3.45 -15.48
C ARG A 136 -10.38 -4.88 -14.99
N GLU A 137 -9.51 -5.61 -15.66
CA GLU A 137 -9.09 -6.93 -15.21
C GLU A 137 -8.17 -6.81 -13.97
N ILE A 138 -8.38 -7.65 -12.95
CA ILE A 138 -7.55 -7.66 -11.74
C ILE A 138 -6.56 -8.82 -11.76
N ILE A 139 -5.29 -8.51 -12.08
CA ILE A 139 -4.22 -9.50 -12.18
C ILE A 139 -3.39 -9.46 -10.89
N GLY A 140 -3.30 -10.61 -10.22
CA GLY A 140 -2.43 -10.79 -9.06
C GLY A 140 -1.01 -11.11 -9.50
N ILE A 141 -0.02 -10.37 -8.98
CA ILE A 141 1.39 -10.55 -9.29
C ILE A 141 2.14 -10.98 -8.01
N PRO A 142 2.73 -12.19 -8.00
CA PRO A 142 3.78 -12.58 -7.05
C PRO A 142 4.75 -11.46 -6.65
N ALA A 143 4.62 -10.94 -5.43
CA ALA A 143 5.35 -9.73 -5.02
C ALA A 143 6.49 -10.00 -4.02
N TRP A 144 6.71 -11.24 -3.56
CA TRP A 144 7.74 -11.56 -2.55
C TRP A 144 9.13 -11.01 -2.90
N ALA A 145 9.58 -11.26 -4.12
CA ALA A 145 10.93 -10.87 -4.55
C ALA A 145 11.11 -9.35 -4.66
N THR A 146 10.05 -8.60 -5.00
CA THR A 146 10.11 -7.14 -5.05
C THR A 146 9.95 -6.55 -3.66
N ALA A 147 9.02 -7.08 -2.86
CA ALA A 147 8.74 -6.64 -1.49
C ALA A 147 9.96 -6.84 -0.58
N GLU A 148 10.70 -7.93 -0.79
CA GLU A 148 12.00 -8.17 -0.17
C GLU A 148 13.02 -7.06 -0.51
N ARG A 149 12.92 -6.42 -1.68
CA ARG A 149 13.77 -5.30 -2.11
C ARG A 149 13.17 -3.92 -1.81
N GLY A 150 12.10 -3.85 -1.02
CA GLY A 150 11.53 -2.59 -0.52
C GLY A 150 10.44 -1.96 -1.38
N GLY A 151 9.85 -2.68 -2.35
CA GLY A 151 8.74 -2.13 -3.15
C GLY A 151 7.91 -3.18 -3.88
N MET A 152 6.76 -2.79 -4.43
CA MET A 152 5.88 -3.68 -5.18
C MET A 152 5.50 -3.03 -6.53
N MET A 153 4.31 -3.29 -7.06
CA MET A 153 4.01 -2.98 -8.47
C MET A 153 3.99 -1.49 -8.71
N HIS A 154 3.48 -0.71 -7.77
CA HIS A 154 3.47 0.74 -7.90
C HIS A 154 4.87 1.34 -7.85
N CYS A 155 5.74 0.85 -6.95
CA CYS A 155 7.08 1.41 -6.78
C CYS A 155 7.98 1.30 -8.03
N VAL A 156 7.71 0.32 -8.89
CA VAL A 156 8.52 0.04 -10.10
C VAL A 156 7.86 0.50 -11.39
N THR A 157 6.79 1.29 -11.31
CA THR A 157 6.03 1.79 -12.46
C THR A 157 5.87 3.30 -12.41
N GLN A 158 5.75 3.92 -13.58
CA GLN A 158 5.40 5.33 -13.71
C GLN A 158 4.53 5.48 -14.97
N GLN A 159 3.26 5.87 -14.79
CA GLN A 159 2.36 6.08 -15.91
C GLN A 159 2.70 7.36 -16.66
N GLN A 160 2.59 7.31 -17.99
CA GLN A 160 2.59 8.49 -18.84
C GLN A 160 1.15 8.71 -19.34
N PRO A 161 0.44 9.72 -18.85
CA PRO A 161 -0.89 10.05 -19.36
C PRO A 161 -0.85 10.35 -20.86
N LEU A 162 -1.87 9.89 -21.58
CA LEU A 162 -2.07 10.34 -22.96
C LEU A 162 -2.50 11.80 -22.94
N GLY A 163 -1.92 12.60 -23.82
CA GLY A 163 -2.25 14.02 -23.95
C GLY A 163 -1.25 14.72 -24.84
N LYS A 164 -1.62 15.92 -25.30
CA LYS A 164 -0.66 16.84 -25.89
C LYS A 164 0.07 17.54 -24.74
N VAL A 165 1.40 17.55 -24.77
CA VAL A 165 2.17 18.47 -23.92
C VAL A 165 1.87 19.87 -24.45
N ALA A 166 1.40 20.76 -23.59
CA ALA A 166 1.27 22.17 -23.96
C ALA A 166 2.67 22.71 -24.26
N GLU A 167 2.86 23.27 -25.46
CA GLU A 167 4.10 23.96 -25.86
C GLU A 167 4.34 25.23 -25.03
#